data_AF-A0A2N6KIG0-F1
#
_entry.id   AF-A0A2N6KIG0-F1
#
_cell.length_a   1.000
_cell.length_b   1.000
_cell.length_c   1.000
_cell.angle_alpha   90.00
_cell.angle_beta   90.00
_cell.angle_gamma   90.00
#
_symmetry.space_group_name_H-M   'P 1'
#
loop_
_entity.id
_entity.type
_entity.pdbx_description
1 polymer ?
#
loop_
_entity_poly.entity_id
_entity_poly.type
_entity_poly.pdbx_seq_one_letter_code
_entity_poly.pdbx_strand_id
1 'polypeptide(L)'
;MKINLIALFAGLLFGLGLGFSQMIDRDRVLGFLDITGVWDPTLLFVLGGAVAVTVIAFRFVLRRSHPILTDKFYLPTKKDIDLPLVVGSAIFGVGWGIAGYCPGPGITALVLGIWNPVLFIVALIAGSLTYKWYSTRPSHKPSSTPPELPQSQ
;
A
#
# COMPACT_ATOMS: atom_id res chain seq x y z
N MET A 1 8.24 -2.63 -23.70
CA MET A 1 9.58 -2.94 -23.14
C MET A 1 10.12 -1.86 -22.20
N LYS A 2 10.08 -0.56 -22.56
CA LYS A 2 10.59 0.53 -21.70
C LYS A 2 10.00 0.55 -20.27
N ILE A 3 8.71 0.23 -20.13
CA ILE A 3 8.03 0.22 -18.82
C ILE A 3 8.56 -0.85 -17.87
N ASN A 4 8.90 -2.04 -18.40
CA ASN A 4 9.38 -3.16 -17.59
C ASN A 4 10.79 -2.87 -17.07
N LEU A 5 11.63 -2.23 -17.89
CA LEU A 5 12.98 -1.83 -17.49
C LEU A 5 12.93 -0.79 -16.36
N ILE A 6 12.04 0.21 -16.48
CA ILE A 6 11.85 1.24 -15.46
C ILE A 6 11.25 0.66 -14.19
N ALA A 7 10.28 -0.25 -14.29
CA ALA A 7 9.70 -0.94 -13.14
C ALA A 7 10.75 -1.79 -12.40
N LEU A 8 11.66 -2.44 -13.14
CA LEU A 8 12.75 -3.22 -12.56
C LEU A 8 13.77 -2.31 -11.86
N PHE A 9 14.15 -1.19 -12.48
CA PHE A 9 14.99 -0.18 -11.85
C PHE A 9 14.35 0.42 -10.58
N ALA A 10 13.06 0.76 -10.64
CA ALA A 10 12.33 1.30 -9.49
C ALA A 10 12.23 0.26 -8.35
N GLY A 11 11.96 -1.01 -8.69
CA GLY A 11 11.96 -2.11 -7.74
C GLY A 11 13.33 -2.35 -7.10
N LEU A 12 14.41 -2.28 -7.90
CA LEU A 12 15.78 -2.39 -7.40
C LEU A 12 16.13 -1.24 -6.45
N LEU A 13 15.80 0.00 -6.84
CA LEU A 13 16.07 1.19 -6.02
C LEU A 13 15.28 1.15 -4.70
N PHE A 14 14.02 0.69 -4.76
CA PHE A 14 13.17 0.51 -3.59
C PHE A 14 13.72 -0.58 -2.67
N GLY A 15 14.08 -1.75 -3.21
CA GLY A 15 14.68 -2.83 -2.43
C GLY A 15 16.02 -2.46 -1.80
N LEU A 16 16.89 -1.75 -2.53
CA LEU A 16 18.15 -1.23 -2.01
C LEU A 16 17.91 -0.20 -0.89
N GLY A 17 16.92 0.70 -1.06
CA GLY A 17 16.54 1.65 -0.02
C GLY A 17 16.02 0.98 1.26
N LEU A 18 15.22 -0.09 1.12
CA LEU A 18 14.76 -0.88 2.27
C LEU A 18 15.90 -1.64 2.95
N GLY A 19 16.85 -2.18 2.18
CA GLY A 19 18.08 -2.80 2.68
C GLY A 19 18.92 -1.82 3.49
N PHE A 20 19.19 -0.64 2.93
CA PHE A 20 20.04 0.38 3.55
C PHE A 20 19.40 1.03 4.78
N SER A 21 18.07 1.16 4.78
CA SER A 21 17.32 1.70 5.93
C SER A 21 17.10 0.69 7.06
N GLN A 22 17.51 -0.58 6.88
CA GLN A 22 17.33 -1.65 7.86
C GLN A 22 15.86 -1.87 8.30
N MET A 23 14.90 -1.39 7.50
CA MET A 23 13.46 -1.51 7.76
C MET A 23 12.93 -2.94 7.59
N ILE A 24 13.78 -3.84 7.11
CA ILE A 24 13.56 -5.29 7.02
C ILE A 24 13.59 -5.95 8.42
N ASP A 25 14.21 -5.29 9.40
CA ASP A 25 14.31 -5.80 10.76
C ASP A 25 13.01 -5.58 11.54
N ARG A 26 12.43 -6.67 12.05
CA ARG A 26 11.18 -6.66 12.82
C ARG A 26 11.33 -5.87 14.11
N ASP A 27 12.50 -5.95 14.76
CA ASP A 27 12.72 -5.33 16.05
C ASP A 27 12.72 -3.79 15.95
N ARG A 28 13.17 -3.24 14.81
CA ARG A 28 13.05 -1.80 14.50
C ARG A 28 11.60 -1.37 14.29
N VAL A 29 10.78 -2.23 13.68
CA VAL A 29 9.34 -1.95 13.51
C VAL A 29 8.62 -1.98 14.85
N LEU A 30 8.89 -2.98 15.69
CA LEU A 30 8.31 -3.09 17.03
C LEU A 30 8.80 -1.97 17.95
N GLY A 31 10.08 -1.59 17.89
CA GLY A 31 10.65 -0.46 18.65
C GLY A 31 10.10 0.91 18.23
N PHE A 32 9.64 1.07 16.98
CA PHE A 32 8.89 2.25 16.57
C PHE A 32 7.46 2.27 17.14
N LEU A 33 6.83 1.10 17.28
CA LEU A 33 5.47 0.97 17.83
C LEU A 33 5.43 1.04 19.36
N ASP A 34 6.56 0.75 20.02
CA ASP A 34 6.69 0.81 21.47
C ASP A 34 6.86 2.26 21.95
N ILE A 35 5.73 2.98 21.97
CA ILE A 35 5.63 4.36 22.49
C ILE A 35 5.76 4.40 24.02
N THR A 36 5.65 3.25 24.68
CA THR A 36 5.70 3.09 26.14
C THR A 36 7.08 2.72 26.68
N GLY A 37 8.03 2.36 25.82
CA GLY A 37 9.38 1.90 26.17
C GLY A 37 10.50 2.73 25.52
N VAL A 38 11.51 2.06 24.95
CA VAL A 38 12.64 2.70 24.25
C VAL A 38 12.24 2.98 22.81
N TRP A 39 11.51 4.09 22.62
CA TRP A 39 10.98 4.48 21.32
C TRP A 39 12.10 4.80 20.31
N ASP A 40 12.12 4.09 19.17
CA ASP A 40 13.11 4.28 18.11
C ASP A 40 12.55 5.15 16.95
N PRO A 41 13.00 6.42 16.80
CA PRO A 41 12.49 7.34 15.78
C PRO A 41 13.02 7.05 14.37
N THR A 42 13.92 6.08 14.19
CA THR A 42 14.56 5.80 12.89
C THR A 42 13.53 5.52 11.80
N LEU A 43 12.47 4.78 12.13
CA LEU A 43 11.42 4.43 11.18
C LEU A 43 10.55 5.64 10.80
N LEU A 44 10.36 6.59 11.73
CA LEU A 44 9.64 7.84 11.47
C LEU A 44 10.37 8.72 10.45
N PHE A 45 11.71 8.81 10.54
CA PHE A 45 12.50 9.57 9.58
C PHE A 45 12.46 8.96 8.17
N VAL A 46 12.58 7.64 8.07
CA VAL A 46 12.53 6.93 6.78
C VAL A 46 11.14 7.04 6.14
N LEU A 47 10.10 6.72 6.91
CA LEU A 47 8.71 6.78 6.42
C LEU A 47 8.27 8.23 6.16
N GLY A 48 8.61 9.15 7.06
CA GLY A 48 8.34 10.58 6.91
C GLY A 48 9.02 11.18 5.69
N GLY A 49 10.29 10.85 5.45
CA GLY A 49 11.01 11.25 4.23
C GLY A 49 10.38 10.69 2.97
N ALA A 50 10.03 9.39 2.97
CA ALA A 50 9.36 8.76 1.84
C ALA A 50 8.00 9.40 1.55
N VAL A 51 7.19 9.68 2.58
CA VAL A 51 5.89 10.35 2.43
C VAL A 51 6.06 11.77 1.94
N ALA A 52 7.00 12.55 2.49
CA ALA A 52 7.26 13.92 2.06
C ALA A 52 7.67 13.99 0.58
N VAL A 53 8.63 13.15 0.17
CA VAL A 53 9.04 13.02 -1.25
C VAL A 53 7.85 12.61 -2.11
N THR A 54 7.05 11.64 -1.67
CA THR A 54 5.85 11.19 -2.40
C THR A 54 4.84 12.32 -2.57
N VAL A 55 4.52 13.06 -1.50
CA VAL A 55 3.55 14.17 -1.52
C VAL A 55 4.02 15.27 -2.49
N ILE A 56 5.30 15.63 -2.45
CA ILE A 56 5.89 16.62 -3.35
C ILE A 56 5.83 16.10 -4.79
N ALA A 57 6.36 14.90 -5.04
CA ALA A 57 6.40 14.30 -6.36
C ALA A 57 4.98 14.16 -6.96
N PHE A 58 4.02 13.65 -6.18
CA PHE A 58 2.63 13.50 -6.61
C PHE A 58 2.01 14.85 -6.93
N ARG A 59 2.26 15.91 -6.15
CA ARG A 59 1.76 17.26 -6.48
C ARG A 59 2.22 17.71 -7.88
N PHE A 60 3.47 17.44 -8.25
CA PHE A 60 4.00 17.79 -9.57
C PHE A 60 3.53 16.84 -10.67
N VAL A 61 3.43 15.56 -10.39
CA VAL A 61 3.01 14.52 -11.35
C VAL A 61 1.52 14.62 -11.67
N LEU A 62 0.66 14.78 -10.66
CA LEU A 62 -0.79 14.97 -10.82
C LEU A 62 -1.15 16.33 -11.42
N ARG A 63 -0.22 17.29 -11.45
CA ARG A 63 -0.36 18.55 -12.21
C ARG A 63 -0.11 18.38 -13.71
N ARG A 64 0.45 17.25 -14.15
CA ARG A 64 0.61 16.96 -15.59
C ARG A 64 -0.66 16.35 -16.16
N SER A 65 -1.05 16.82 -17.33
CA SER A 65 -2.26 16.40 -18.04
C SER A 65 -2.20 14.95 -18.57
N HIS A 66 -1.00 14.40 -18.74
CA HIS A 66 -0.80 13.02 -19.21
C HIS A 66 0.42 12.39 -18.52
N PRO A 67 0.38 11.08 -18.22
CA PRO A 67 1.55 10.33 -17.78
C PRO A 67 2.57 10.23 -18.93
N ILE A 68 3.86 10.28 -18.60
CA ILE A 68 4.94 10.20 -19.60
C ILE A 68 5.11 8.74 -20.12
N LEU A 69 4.64 7.75 -19.34
CA LEU A 69 4.91 6.33 -19.55
C LEU A 69 3.65 5.48 -19.82
N THR A 70 2.46 6.03 -19.67
CA THR A 70 1.20 5.32 -19.94
C THR A 70 0.14 6.30 -20.45
N ASP A 71 -0.90 5.78 -21.12
CA ASP A 71 -1.90 6.61 -21.79
C ASP A 71 -2.84 7.36 -20.83
N LYS A 72 -3.03 6.84 -19.60
CA LYS A 72 -3.93 7.44 -18.59
C LYS A 72 -3.42 7.20 -17.17
N PHE A 73 -3.64 8.18 -16.28
CA PHE A 73 -3.43 7.96 -14.86
C PHE A 73 -4.56 7.06 -14.30
N TYR A 74 -4.19 5.90 -13.76
CA TYR A 74 -5.12 5.03 -13.03
C TYR A 74 -5.29 5.53 -11.60
N LEU A 75 -6.06 6.61 -11.43
CA LEU A 75 -6.48 7.06 -10.10
C LEU A 75 -7.70 6.24 -9.65
N PRO A 76 -7.75 5.81 -8.37
CA PRO A 76 -8.98 5.32 -7.77
C PRO A 76 -10.06 6.42 -7.85
N THR A 77 -11.08 6.20 -8.66
CA THR A 77 -12.25 7.10 -8.79
C THR A 77 -13.26 6.93 -7.67
N LYS A 78 -13.14 5.85 -6.89
CA LYS A 78 -13.97 5.60 -5.70
C LYS A 78 -13.38 6.33 -4.50
N LYS A 79 -14.10 7.33 -4.00
CA LYS A 79 -13.79 8.06 -2.76
C LYS A 79 -14.73 7.68 -1.61
N ASP A 80 -15.62 6.74 -1.85
CA ASP A 80 -16.61 6.32 -0.86
C ASP A 80 -15.89 5.48 0.20
N ILE A 81 -15.93 5.98 1.44
CA ILE A 81 -15.43 5.25 2.60
C ILE A 81 -16.54 4.28 3.01
N ASP A 82 -16.50 3.09 2.44
CA ASP A 82 -17.49 2.05 2.73
C ASP A 82 -17.17 1.31 4.05
N LEU A 83 -18.21 0.84 4.75
CA LEU A 83 -18.06 0.08 5.99
C LEU A 83 -17.12 -1.14 5.87
N PRO A 84 -17.15 -1.95 4.78
CA PRO A 84 -16.19 -3.04 4.58
C PRO A 84 -14.74 -2.56 4.46
N LEU A 85 -14.49 -1.36 3.93
CA LEU A 85 -13.14 -0.78 3.83
C LEU A 85 -12.61 -0.36 5.21
N VAL A 86 -13.47 0.22 6.05
CA VAL A 86 -13.11 0.60 7.42
C VAL A 86 -12.83 -0.65 8.26
N VAL A 87 -13.71 -1.65 8.21
CA VAL A 87 -13.53 -2.90 8.95
C VAL A 87 -12.29 -3.66 8.45
N GLY A 88 -12.10 -3.75 7.13
CA GLY A 88 -10.93 -4.39 6.53
C GLY A 88 -9.62 -3.70 6.89
N SER A 89 -9.57 -2.36 6.85
CA SER A 89 -8.37 -1.60 7.22
C SER A 89 -8.04 -1.69 8.71
N ALA A 90 -9.05 -1.74 9.59
CA ALA A 90 -8.85 -1.98 11.01
C ALA A 90 -8.26 -3.37 11.29
N ILE A 91 -8.85 -4.43 10.74
CA ILE A 91 -8.36 -5.81 10.92
C ILE A 91 -6.94 -5.96 10.36
N PHE A 92 -6.69 -5.39 9.18
CA PHE A 92 -5.37 -5.40 8.56
C PHE A 92 -4.33 -4.65 9.41
N GLY A 93 -4.67 -3.47 9.94
CA GLY A 93 -3.81 -2.68 10.80
C GLY A 93 -3.48 -3.39 12.12
N VAL A 94 -4.47 -4.03 12.76
CA VAL A 94 -4.25 -4.83 13.98
C VAL A 94 -3.33 -6.01 13.68
N GLY A 95 -3.56 -6.74 12.59
CA GLY A 95 -2.70 -7.85 12.18
C GLY A 95 -1.26 -7.41 11.91
N TRP A 96 -1.07 -6.27 11.23
CA TRP A 96 0.24 -5.67 10.99
C TRP A 96 0.94 -5.30 12.31
N GLY A 97 0.22 -4.67 13.25
CA GLY A 97 0.78 -4.22 14.53
C GLY A 97 1.25 -5.37 15.40
N ILE A 98 0.47 -6.46 15.46
CA ILE A 98 0.84 -7.67 16.21
C ILE A 98 1.97 -8.43 15.51
N ALA A 99 1.93 -8.52 14.19
CA ALA A 99 2.98 -9.19 13.42
C ALA A 99 4.31 -8.42 13.47
N GLY A 100 4.28 -7.09 13.56
CA GLY A 100 5.48 -6.25 13.44
C GLY A 100 6.11 -6.31 12.05
N TYR A 101 5.32 -6.69 11.04
CA TYR A 101 5.78 -6.83 9.65
C TYR A 101 4.95 -5.98 8.72
N CYS A 102 5.64 -5.18 7.91
CA CYS A 102 5.02 -4.43 6.82
C CYS A 102 5.02 -5.25 5.52
N PRO A 103 3.92 -5.26 4.74
CA PRO A 103 3.84 -6.06 3.52
C PRO A 103 4.99 -5.78 2.54
N GLY A 104 5.46 -4.52 2.44
CA GLY A 104 6.60 -4.16 1.60
C GLY A 104 7.92 -4.80 2.08
N PRO A 105 8.42 -4.41 3.27
CA PRO A 105 9.60 -5.01 3.89
C PRO A 105 9.52 -6.52 4.08
N GLY A 106 8.34 -7.08 4.36
CA GLY A 106 8.13 -8.52 4.53
C GLY A 106 8.41 -9.30 3.24
N ILE A 107 7.98 -8.78 2.09
CA ILE A 107 8.30 -9.38 0.79
C ILE A 107 9.81 -9.27 0.50
N THR A 108 10.44 -8.15 0.85
CA THR A 108 11.89 -7.99 0.66
C THR A 108 12.70 -8.89 1.59
N ALA A 109 12.27 -9.04 2.85
CA ALA A 109 12.84 -9.94 3.84
C ALA A 109 12.78 -11.41 3.40
N LEU A 110 11.67 -11.80 2.76
CA LEU A 110 11.51 -13.13 2.18
C LEU A 110 12.53 -13.39 1.06
N VAL A 111 12.75 -12.39 0.18
CA VAL A 111 13.76 -12.47 -0.89
C VAL A 111 15.17 -12.56 -0.31
N LEU A 112 15.42 -11.96 0.85
CA LEU A 112 16.70 -12.03 1.58
C LEU A 112 16.88 -13.35 2.37
N GLY A 113 15.92 -14.29 2.31
CA GLY A 113 16.04 -15.60 2.93
C GLY A 113 15.65 -15.66 4.41
N ILE A 114 15.01 -14.62 4.94
CA ILE A 114 14.52 -14.60 6.32
C ILE A 114 13.23 -15.42 6.40
N TRP A 115 13.15 -16.38 7.32
CA TRP A 115 12.01 -17.31 7.42
C TRP A 115 10.81 -16.73 8.17
N ASN A 116 11.04 -15.80 9.12
CA ASN A 116 9.97 -15.22 9.95
C ASN A 116 8.81 -14.55 9.18
N PRO A 117 9.02 -13.78 8.09
CA PRO A 117 7.94 -13.16 7.32
C PRO A 117 7.15 -14.16 6.45
N VAL A 118 7.62 -15.40 6.26
CA VAL A 118 6.93 -16.40 5.44
C VAL A 118 5.52 -16.65 5.98
N LEU A 119 5.38 -16.83 7.30
CA LEU A 119 4.08 -17.09 7.94
C LEU A 119 3.12 -15.91 7.76
N PHE A 120 3.62 -14.68 7.87
CA PHE A 120 2.82 -13.47 7.65
C PHE A 120 2.33 -13.38 6.20
N ILE A 121 3.23 -13.64 5.23
CA ILE A 121 2.89 -13.60 3.80
C ILE A 121 1.88 -14.69 3.44
N VAL A 122 2.07 -15.91 3.93
CA VAL A 122 1.13 -17.02 3.70
C VAL A 122 -0.24 -16.69 4.28
N ALA A 123 -0.30 -16.16 5.51
CA ALA A 123 -1.56 -15.74 6.13
C ALA A 123 -2.23 -14.59 5.37
N LEU A 124 -1.44 -13.61 4.89
CA LEU A 124 -1.93 -12.49 4.08
C LEU A 124 -2.51 -12.97 2.74
N ILE A 125 -1.82 -13.88 2.06
CA ILE A 125 -2.29 -14.47 0.80
C ILE A 125 -3.56 -15.29 1.05
N ALA A 126 -3.57 -16.14 2.08
CA ALA A 126 -4.74 -16.92 2.45
C ALA A 126 -5.95 -16.03 2.75
N GLY A 127 -5.79 -15.00 3.59
CA GLY A 127 -6.85 -14.04 3.90
C GLY A 127 -7.36 -13.29 2.67
N SER A 128 -6.46 -12.87 1.78
CA SER A 128 -6.82 -12.21 0.51
C SER A 128 -7.62 -13.13 -0.41
N LEU A 129 -7.21 -14.41 -0.53
CA LEU A 129 -7.92 -15.40 -1.34
C LEU A 129 -9.29 -15.76 -0.74
N THR A 130 -9.37 -15.95 0.58
CA THR A 130 -10.63 -16.21 1.28
C THR A 130 -11.59 -15.03 1.14
N TYR A 131 -11.10 -13.80 1.30
CA TYR A 131 -11.91 -12.61 1.10
C TYR A 131 -12.37 -12.49 -0.36
N LYS A 132 -11.48 -12.73 -1.33
CA LYS A 132 -11.84 -12.72 -2.75
C LYS A 132 -12.92 -13.76 -3.06
N TRP A 133 -12.82 -14.96 -2.48
CA TRP A 133 -13.81 -16.01 -2.63
C TRP A 133 -15.16 -15.61 -2.03
N TYR A 134 -15.15 -15.03 -0.82
CA TYR A 134 -16.36 -14.55 -0.14
C TYR A 134 -16.99 -13.32 -0.84
N SER A 135 -16.18 -12.43 -1.38
CA SER A 135 -16.57 -11.18 -2.06
C SER A 135 -17.02 -11.39 -3.51
N THR A 136 -17.08 -12.63 -4.02
CA THR A 136 -17.71 -12.93 -5.32
C THR A 136 -19.23 -12.70 -5.32
N ARG A 137 -19.84 -12.30 -4.20
CA ARG A 137 -21.19 -11.74 -4.19
C ARG A 137 -21.15 -10.34 -4.80
N PRO A 138 -22.00 -10.03 -5.80
CA PRO A 138 -21.93 -8.77 -6.54
C PRO A 138 -22.12 -7.60 -5.57
N SER A 139 -21.03 -6.88 -5.29
CA SER A 139 -21.10 -5.66 -4.50
C SER A 139 -21.91 -4.63 -5.28
N HIS A 140 -22.99 -4.21 -4.65
CA HIS A 140 -24.00 -3.27 -5.10
C HIS A 140 -23.37 -2.08 -5.84
N LYS A 141 -23.80 -1.89 -7.10
CA LYS A 141 -23.43 -0.77 -7.96
C LYS A 141 -24.22 0.46 -7.49
N PRO A 142 -23.60 1.55 -7.01
CA PRO A 142 -24.35 2.78 -6.78
C PRO A 142 -24.85 3.28 -8.13
N SER A 143 -26.17 3.43 -8.25
CA SER A 143 -26.85 3.97 -9.42
C SER A 143 -26.48 5.44 -9.58
N SER A 144 -25.42 5.74 -10.35
CA SER A 144 -25.24 7.06 -10.93
C SER A 144 -26.11 7.17 -12.18
N THR A 145 -27.42 7.28 -11.99
CA THR A 145 -28.31 7.83 -13.02
C THR A 145 -28.30 9.35 -12.83
N PRO A 146 -27.71 10.14 -13.73
CA PRO A 146 -27.89 11.59 -13.70
C PRO A 146 -29.38 11.89 -13.92
N PRO A 147 -30.00 12.85 -13.22
CA PRO A 147 -31.36 13.27 -13.52
C PRO A 147 -31.41 13.78 -14.96
N GLU A 148 -32.21 13.11 -15.78
CA GLU A 148 -32.59 13.54 -17.12
C GLU A 148 -33.21 14.94 -17.00
N LEU A 149 -32.49 15.96 -17.51
CA LEU A 149 -33.04 17.30 -17.62
C LEU A 149 -34.20 17.26 -18.64
N PRO A 150 -35.38 17.81 -18.33
CA PRO A 150 -36.49 17.84 -19.28
C PRO A 150 -36.06 18.55 -20.56
N GLN A 151 -36.18 17.85 -21.69
CA GLN A 151 -36.14 18.44 -23.02
C GLN A 151 -37.30 19.46 -23.10
N SER A 152 -36.99 20.75 -22.92
CA SER A 152 -37.90 21.84 -23.23
C SER A 152 -38.03 21.94 -24.75
N GLN A 153 -39.24 21.66 -25.22
CA GLN A 153 -39.77 21.96 -26.56
C GLN A 153 -39.55 23.42 -26.95
#